data_AF-A0A965KDX1-F1
#
_entry.id   AF-A0A965KDX1-F1
#
_cell.length_a   1.000
_cell.length_b   1.000
_cell.length_c   1.000
_cell.angle_alpha   90.00
_cell.angle_beta   90.00
_cell.angle_gamma   90.00
#
_symmetry.space_group_name_H-M   'P 1'
#
loop_
_entity.id
_entity.type
_entity.pdbx_description
1 polymer ?
#
loop_
_entity_poly.entity_id
_entity_poly.type
_entity_poly.pdbx_seq_one_letter_code
_entity_poly.pdbx_strand_id
1 'polypeptide(L)' 'MKLVLKRKTHDDGKLYASVNPADVVDLLAAKGIKVGKSQIIFDKAIKTTGTYQVTVKLSSKLQPQVTLQVSA' A
#
# COMPACT_ATOMS: atom_id res chain seq x y z
N MET A 1 4.93 -6.40 -9.34
CA MET A 1 4.46 -7.23 -8.20
C MET A 1 3.17 -6.63 -7.66
N LYS A 2 2.11 -7.43 -7.45
CA LYS A 2 0.82 -6.97 -6.92
C LYS A 2 0.68 -7.29 -5.42
N LEU A 3 0.11 -6.36 -4.67
CA LEU A 3 -0.30 -6.50 -3.29
C LEU A 3 -1.80 -6.23 -3.21
N VAL A 4 -2.56 -7.11 -2.58
CA VAL A 4 -4.00 -6.94 -2.42
C VAL A 4 -4.28 -6.66 -0.95
N LEU A 5 -4.84 -5.49 -0.67
CA LEU A 5 -5.31 -5.11 0.65
C LEU A 5 -6.83 -5.22 0.67
N LYS A 6 -7.36 -6.20 1.41
CA LYS A 6 -8.81 -6.32 1.67
C LYS A 6 -9.17 -5.44 2.86
N ARG A 7 -9.98 -4.42 2.65
CA ARG A 7 -10.47 -3.49 3.69
C ARG A 7 -11.94 -3.24 3.43
N LYS A 8 -12.74 -3.17 4.49
CA LYS A 8 -14.16 -2.81 4.39
C LYS A 8 -14.30 -1.44 3.72
N THR A 9 -15.29 -1.33 2.84
CA THR A 9 -15.64 -0.10 2.13
C THR A 9 -17.04 0.32 2.52
N HIS A 10 -17.29 1.63 2.56
CA HIS A 10 -18.65 2.14 2.61
C HIS A 10 -19.33 1.97 1.26
N ASP A 11 -20.65 1.85 1.30
CA ASP A 11 -21.56 1.77 0.14
C ASP A 11 -21.38 2.97 -0.82
N ASP A 12 -20.88 4.09 -0.30
CA ASP A 12 -20.59 5.35 -1.02
C ASP A 12 -19.27 5.31 -1.82
N GLY A 13 -18.58 4.17 -1.93
CA GLY A 13 -17.31 4.01 -2.65
C GLY A 13 -16.07 4.57 -1.93
N LYS A 14 -16.24 5.07 -0.69
CA LYS A 14 -15.14 5.50 0.20
C LYS A 14 -14.66 4.33 1.05
N LEU A 15 -13.34 4.18 1.21
CA LEU A 15 -12.79 3.16 2.12
C LEU A 15 -13.17 3.49 3.56
N TYR A 16 -13.59 2.47 4.33
CA TYR A 16 -13.90 2.62 5.75
C TYR A 16 -12.67 3.06 6.56
N ALA A 17 -11.48 2.73 6.06
CA ALA A 17 -10.23 3.15 6.66
C ALA A 17 -9.18 3.46 5.58
N SER A 18 -8.56 4.63 5.71
CA SER A 18 -7.46 5.07 4.84
C SER A 18 -6.35 4.02 4.85
N VAL A 19 -5.76 3.74 3.68
CA VAL A 19 -4.55 2.93 3.63
C VAL A 19 -3.39 3.80 4.05
N ASN A 20 -2.74 3.37 5.11
CA ASN A 20 -1.55 4.04 5.62
C ASN A 20 -0.29 3.32 5.11
N PRO A 21 0.87 3.99 5.19
CA PRO A 21 2.15 3.33 4.90
C PRO A 21 2.35 2.06 5.73
N ALA A 22 1.80 2.03 6.95
CA ALA A 22 1.85 0.88 7.85
C ALA A 22 1.19 -0.38 7.26
N ASP A 23 0.04 -0.25 6.59
CA ASP A 23 -0.64 -1.39 5.95
C ASP A 23 0.23 -1.98 4.82
N VAL A 24 0.93 -1.12 4.06
CA VAL A 24 1.84 -1.56 3.00
C VAL A 24 3.09 -2.22 3.58
N VAL A 25 3.62 -1.67 4.68
CA VAL A 25 4.74 -2.27 5.41
C VAL A 25 4.38 -3.67 5.90
N ASP A 26 3.20 -3.85 6.48
CA ASP A 26 2.74 -5.15 7.00
C ASP A 26 2.60 -6.18 5.87
N LEU A 27 1.98 -5.77 4.74
CA LEU A 27 1.88 -6.58 3.52
C LEU A 27 3.24 -6.99 2.94
N LEU A 28 4.23 -6.09 2.98
CA LEU A 28 5.59 -6.37 2.53
C LEU A 28 6.32 -7.28 3.54
N ALA A 29 6.14 -7.03 4.83
CA ALA A 29 6.70 -7.85 5.90
C ALA A 29 6.18 -9.30 5.84
N ALA A 30 4.89 -9.49 5.53
CA ALA A 30 4.30 -10.79 5.28
C ALA A 30 4.92 -11.55 4.08
N LYS A 31 5.53 -10.82 3.13
CA LYS A 31 6.32 -11.38 2.03
C LYS A 31 7.81 -11.55 2.35
N GLY A 32 8.23 -11.29 3.60
CA GLY A 32 9.63 -11.35 4.04
C GLY A 32 10.41 -10.06 3.78
N ILE A 33 9.76 -8.99 3.33
CA ILE A 33 10.39 -7.71 3.03
C ILE A 33 10.19 -6.75 4.21
N LYS A 34 11.21 -6.59 5.05
CA LYS A 34 11.18 -5.63 6.16
C LYS A 34 11.49 -4.22 5.64
N VAL A 35 10.46 -3.37 5.58
CA VAL A 35 10.59 -1.95 5.23
C VAL A 35 9.96 -1.06 6.29
N GLY A 36 10.53 0.13 6.49
CA GLY A 36 9.93 1.15 7.34
C GLY A 36 8.86 1.95 6.61
N LYS A 37 7.92 2.52 7.37
CA LYS A 37 6.92 3.48 6.86
C LYS A 37 7.54 4.67 6.11
N SER A 38 8.77 5.07 6.46
CA SER A 38 9.53 6.13 5.76
C SER A 38 10.09 5.70 4.40
N GLN A 39 10.15 4.39 4.13
CA GLN A 39 10.60 3.85 2.84
C GLN A 39 9.44 3.69 1.86
N ILE A 40 8.20 3.80 2.33
CA ILE A 40 7.01 3.77 1.51
C ILE A 40 6.79 5.18 0.95
N ILE A 41 6.84 5.32 -0.38
CA ILE A 41 6.62 6.59 -1.07
C ILE A 41 5.36 6.46 -1.93
N PHE A 42 4.36 7.30 -1.62
CA PHE A 42 3.18 7.50 -2.46
C PHE A 42 2.68 8.94 -2.29
N ASP A 43 2.21 9.53 -3.39
CA ASP A 43 1.83 10.95 -3.46
C ASP A 43 0.52 11.27 -2.69
N LYS A 44 -0.38 10.31 -2.56
CA LYS A 44 -1.72 10.54 -1.99
C LYS A 44 -2.11 9.43 -1.04
N ALA A 45 -2.60 9.81 0.14
CA ALA A 45 -3.27 8.90 1.06
C ALA A 45 -4.43 8.21 0.34
N ILE A 46 -4.41 6.88 0.34
CA ILE A 46 -5.39 6.08 -0.38
C ILE A 46 -6.66 5.99 0.48
N LYS A 47 -7.71 6.68 0.04
CA LYS A 47 -9.01 6.76 0.76
C LYS A 47 -10.17 6.13 -0.02
N THR A 48 -9.92 5.62 -1.21
CA THR A 48 -10.91 4.95 -2.06
C THR A 48 -10.40 3.60 -2.54
N THR A 49 -11.31 2.67 -2.82
CA THR A 49 -10.95 1.40 -3.47
C THR A 49 -10.40 1.65 -4.85
N GLY A 50 -9.40 0.87 -5.22
CA GLY A 50 -8.77 1.03 -6.52
C GLY A 50 -7.38 0.46 -6.56
N THR A 51 -6.72 0.71 -7.67
CA THR A 51 -5.35 0.28 -7.89
C THR A 51 -4.43 1.48 -7.76
N TYR A 52 -3.45 1.38 -6.87
CA TYR A 52 -2.49 2.42 -6.55
C TYR A 52 -1.08 1.93 -6.81
N GLN A 53 -0.21 2.83 -7.23
CA GLN A 53 1.21 2.54 -7.34
C GLN A 53 1.92 3.07 -6.10
N VAL A 54 2.65 2.18 -5.45
CA VAL A 54 3.43 2.49 -4.26
C VAL A 54 4.89 2.19 -4.57
N THR A 55 5.75 3.18 -4.38
CA THR A 55 7.19 3.00 -4.55
C THR A 55 7.78 2.61 -3.21
N VAL A 56 8.50 1.49 -3.18
CA VAL A 56 9.12 0.98 -1.95
C VAL A 56 10.61 1.16 -2.07
N LYS A 57 11.17 2.05 -1.26
CA LYS A 57 12.60 2.36 -1.24
C LYS A 57 13.34 1.40 -0.31
N LEU A 58 13.63 0.20 -0.79
CA LEU A 58 14.40 -0.80 -0.03
C LEU A 58 15.83 -0.33 0.24
N SER A 59 16.45 0.33 -0.74
CA SER A 59 17.83 0.83 -0.66
C SER A 59 18.05 1.94 -1.69
N SER A 60 19.15 2.69 -1.58
CA SER A 60 19.47 3.80 -2.49
C SER A 60 19.51 3.38 -3.97
N LYS A 61 19.89 2.12 -4.24
CA LYS A 61 19.89 1.51 -5.58
C LYS A 61 18.63 0.72 -5.94
N LEU A 62 17.78 0.37 -4.97
CA LEU A 62 16.66 -0.56 -5.18
C LEU A 62 15.35 0.06 -4.72
N GLN A 63 14.56 0.51 -5.69
CA GLN A 63 13.29 1.19 -5.48
C GLN A 63 12.18 0.55 -6.32
N PRO A 64 11.79 -0.69 -6.03
CA PRO A 64 10.71 -1.34 -6.78
C PRO A 64 9.39 -0.60 -6.61
N GLN A 65 8.65 -0.50 -7.71
CA GLN A 65 7.26 -0.10 -7.69
C GLN A 65 6.38 -1.33 -7.49
N VAL A 66 5.49 -1.27 -6.50
CA VAL A 66 4.48 -2.27 -6.21
C VAL A 66 3.11 -1.70 -6.49
N THR A 67 2.28 -2.51 -7.13
CA THR A 67 0.88 -2.17 -7.37
C THR A 67 0.07 -2.63 -6.17
N LEU A 68 -0.47 -1.70 -5.41
CA LEU A 68 -1.37 -1.95 -4.31
C LEU A 68 -2.82 -1.87 -4.81
N GLN A 69 -3.50 -2.99 -4.81
CA GLN A 69 -4.92 -3.08 -5.14
C GLN A 69 -5.71 -3.13 -3.83
N VAL A 70 -6.61 -2.17 -3.63
CA VAL A 70 -7.50 -2.12 -2.48
C VAL A 70 -8.87 -2.60 -2.92
N SER A 71 -9.35 -3.68 -2.29
CA SER A 71 -10.66 -4.29 -2.53
C SER A 71 -11.50 -4.28 -1.26
N ALA A 72 -12.82 -4.16 -1.45
CA ALA A 72 -13.85 -4.31 -0.42
C ALA A 72 -13.85 -5.71 0.21
#